data_AF-A0A7S3BBA2-F1
#
_entry.id   AF-A0A7S3BBA2-F1
#
_cell.length_a   1.000
_cell.length_b   1.000
_cell.length_c   1.000
_cell.angle_alpha   90.00
_cell.angle_beta   90.00
_cell.angle_gamma   90.00
#
_symmetry.space_group_name_H-M   'P 1'
#
loop_
_entity.id
_entity.type
_entity.pdbx_description
1 polymer ?
#
loop_
_entity_poly.entity_id
_entity_poly.type
_entity_poly.pdbx_seq_one_letter_code
_entity_poly.pdbx_strand_id
1 'polypeptide(L)'
;RTQSGMETPLMIAQVERPGVVLVQAEEAARLGYTLSLLGLTVLNVALRAMKDALAEMAAGRHPADEHRMPFDELYAEVGFPAHYAWEERFEEGTNPVPPNIDGLPGYGRKRKSDEE
;
A
#
# COMPACT_ATOMS: atom_id res chain seq x y z
N ARG A 1 31.86 1.14 29.48
CA ARG A 1 30.91 2.24 29.82
C ARG A 1 29.56 1.83 29.24
N THR A 2 28.76 1.06 29.97
CA THR A 2 27.34 0.86 29.68
C THR A 2 26.66 2.22 29.91
N GLN A 3 26.03 2.80 28.88
CA GLN A 3 25.16 3.95 29.08
C GLN A 3 24.00 3.49 29.97
N SER A 4 24.02 3.86 31.25
CA SER A 4 22.91 3.67 32.16
C SER A 4 21.75 4.56 31.71
N GLY A 5 20.63 3.96 31.28
CA GLY A 5 19.36 4.67 31.12
C GLY A 5 18.59 4.48 29.81
N MET A 6 19.11 3.74 28.82
CA MET A 6 18.29 3.38 27.64
C MET A 6 17.80 1.95 27.78
N GLU A 7 16.50 1.78 28.02
CA GLU A 7 15.82 0.51 27.82
C GLU A 7 15.73 0.24 26.32
N THR A 8 16.32 -0.85 25.86
CA THR A 8 16.21 -1.28 24.47
C THR A 8 14.82 -1.90 24.24
N PRO A 9 13.99 -1.36 23.34
CA PRO A 9 12.71 -1.97 23.01
C PRO A 9 12.87 -3.43 22.57
N LEU A 10 12.07 -4.34 23.13
CA LEU A 10 12.05 -5.74 22.72
C LEU A 10 10.91 -5.99 21.73
N MET A 11 11.21 -6.70 20.66
CA MET A 11 10.25 -7.08 19.62
C MET A 11 10.05 -8.59 19.62
N ILE A 12 8.80 -9.04 19.61
CA ILE A 12 8.45 -10.43 19.33
C ILE A 12 8.18 -10.62 17.84
N ALA A 13 8.87 -11.58 17.22
CA ALA A 13 8.61 -11.98 15.84
C ALA A 13 7.61 -13.14 15.81
N GLN A 14 6.47 -12.91 15.18
CA GLN A 14 5.32 -13.81 15.15
C GLN A 14 5.13 -14.36 13.74
N VAL A 15 5.03 -15.69 13.62
CA VAL A 15 4.90 -16.39 12.33
C VAL A 15 3.90 -17.53 12.49
N GLU A 16 2.90 -17.57 11.61
CA GLU A 16 1.89 -18.62 11.54
C GLU A 16 2.54 -19.94 11.07
N ARG A 17 2.68 -20.90 11.98
CA ARG A 17 3.16 -22.26 11.66
C ARG A 17 2.44 -23.31 12.52
N PRO A 18 2.39 -24.57 12.08
CA PRO A 18 1.75 -25.64 12.85
C PRO A 18 2.28 -25.71 14.28
N GLY A 19 1.38 -25.78 15.25
CA GLY A 19 1.71 -25.87 16.67
C GLY A 19 2.14 -24.56 17.34
N VAL A 20 2.07 -23.42 16.65
CA VAL A 20 2.34 -22.10 17.23
C VAL A 20 1.05 -21.31 17.38
N VAL A 21 0.82 -20.81 18.59
CA VAL A 21 -0.24 -19.83 18.88
C VAL A 21 0.40 -18.46 18.95
N LEU A 22 -0.08 -17.54 18.14
CA LEU A 22 0.36 -16.14 18.20
C LEU A 22 -0.20 -15.47 19.45
N VAL A 23 0.60 -14.65 20.09
CA VAL A 23 0.21 -13.87 21.26
C VAL A 23 -0.43 -12.56 20.83
N GLN A 24 -1.47 -12.16 21.57
CA GLN A 24 -2.10 -10.85 21.42
C GLN A 24 -1.18 -9.75 21.96
N ALA A 25 -1.39 -8.51 21.53
CA ALA A 25 -0.56 -7.37 21.92
C ALA A 25 -0.46 -7.20 23.45
N GLU A 26 -1.56 -7.39 24.17
CA GLU A 26 -1.58 -7.29 25.64
C GLU A 26 -0.73 -8.38 26.31
N GLU A 27 -0.76 -9.61 25.79
CA GLU A 27 0.07 -10.69 26.30
C GLU A 27 1.56 -10.46 25.98
N ALA A 28 1.86 -10.00 24.76
CA ALA A 28 3.22 -9.61 24.40
C ALA A 28 3.78 -8.53 25.34
N ALA A 29 2.95 -7.55 25.71
CA ALA A 29 3.31 -6.51 26.69
C ALA A 29 3.56 -7.09 28.09
N ARG A 30 2.71 -8.01 28.57
CA ARG A 30 2.94 -8.71 29.84
C ARG A 30 4.24 -9.52 29.86
N LEU A 31 4.67 -10.02 28.70
CA LEU A 31 5.93 -10.74 28.52
C LEU A 31 7.16 -9.82 28.35
N GLY A 32 6.97 -8.49 28.38
CA GLY A 32 8.05 -7.50 28.28
C GLY A 32 8.40 -7.08 26.85
N TYR A 33 7.59 -7.43 25.85
CA TYR A 33 7.76 -6.95 24.49
C TYR A 33 6.99 -5.65 24.26
N THR A 34 7.62 -4.69 23.59
CA THR A 34 7.02 -3.40 23.22
C THR A 34 6.58 -3.37 21.77
N LEU A 35 7.03 -4.32 20.95
CA LEU A 35 6.73 -4.43 19.53
C LEU A 35 6.33 -5.87 19.17
N SER A 36 5.41 -6.02 18.23
CA SER A 36 5.04 -7.30 17.63
C SER A 36 5.20 -7.22 16.11
N LEU A 37 6.01 -8.11 15.55
CA LEU A 37 6.24 -8.22 14.11
C LEU A 37 5.42 -9.38 13.54
N LEU A 38 4.46 -9.05 12.67
CA LEU A 38 3.64 -9.97 11.87
C LEU A 38 4.11 -9.97 10.41
N GLY A 39 5.40 -10.23 10.21
CA GLY A 39 6.11 -9.90 8.96
C GLY A 39 5.63 -10.64 7.72
N LEU A 40 4.98 -11.80 7.87
CA LEU A 40 4.52 -12.63 6.76
C LEU A 40 3.00 -12.71 6.64
N THR A 41 2.26 -12.21 7.62
CA THR A 41 0.80 -12.41 7.72
C THR A 41 0.08 -11.80 6.52
N VAL A 42 0.33 -10.52 6.23
CA VAL A 42 -0.30 -9.82 5.09
C VAL A 42 0.11 -10.44 3.76
N LEU A 43 1.40 -10.78 3.59
CA LEU A 43 1.89 -11.44 2.38
C LEU A 43 1.19 -12.79 2.17
N ASN A 44 1.04 -13.60 3.22
CA ASN A 44 0.37 -14.89 3.16
C ASN A 44 -1.11 -14.74 2.76
N VAL A 45 -1.82 -13.78 3.35
CA VAL A 45 -3.21 -13.47 3.00
C VAL A 45 -3.32 -13.03 1.53
N ALA A 46 -2.45 -12.13 1.08
CA ALA A 46 -2.43 -11.65 -0.29
C ALA A 46 -2.16 -12.79 -1.29
N LEU A 47 -1.17 -13.65 -1.00
CA LEU A 47 -0.86 -14.82 -1.84
C LEU A 47 -2.03 -15.79 -1.94
N ARG A 48 -2.79 -15.98 -0.86
CA ARG A 48 -3.98 -16.82 -0.90
C ARG A 48 -5.07 -16.20 -1.78
N ALA A 49 -5.40 -14.93 -1.59
CA ALA A 49 -6.39 -14.24 -2.40
C ALA A 49 -6.02 -14.22 -3.90
N MET A 50 -4.75 -13.95 -4.22
CA MET A 50 -4.27 -14.00 -5.60
C MET A 50 -4.39 -15.39 -6.23
N LYS A 51 -4.07 -16.46 -5.48
CA LYS A 51 -4.24 -17.84 -5.95
C LYS A 51 -5.70 -18.18 -6.25
N ASP A 52 -6.60 -17.79 -5.36
CA ASP A 52 -8.03 -18.06 -5.53
C ASP A 52 -8.57 -17.32 -6.77
N ALA A 53 -8.24 -16.04 -6.95
CA ALA A 53 -8.60 -15.28 -8.14
C ALA A 53 -8.02 -15.88 -9.44
N LEU A 54 -6.75 -16.30 -9.43
CA LEU A 54 -6.11 -16.93 -10.58
C LEU A 54 -6.77 -18.28 -10.94
N ALA A 55 -7.22 -19.05 -9.95
CA ALA A 55 -7.92 -20.31 -10.19
C ALA A 55 -9.28 -20.09 -10.86
N GLU A 56 -10.02 -19.04 -10.49
CA GLU A 56 -11.26 -18.65 -11.18
C GLU A 56 -10.99 -18.23 -12.63
N MET A 57 -9.98 -17.38 -12.85
CA MET A 57 -9.56 -16.93 -14.18
C MET A 57 -9.12 -18.09 -15.07
N ALA A 58 -8.33 -19.03 -14.54
CA ALA A 58 -7.90 -20.22 -15.25
C ALA A 58 -9.08 -21.12 -15.68
N ALA A 59 -10.19 -21.08 -14.94
CA ALA A 59 -11.42 -21.79 -15.27
C ALA A 59 -12.38 -21.00 -16.18
N GLY A 60 -11.93 -19.89 -16.77
CA GLY A 60 -12.72 -19.05 -17.67
C GLY A 60 -13.75 -18.17 -16.98
N ARG A 61 -13.67 -18.00 -15.65
CA ARG A 61 -14.52 -17.11 -14.86
C ARG A 61 -13.80 -15.81 -14.54
N HIS A 62 -14.53 -14.81 -14.10
CA HIS A 62 -13.97 -13.61 -13.48
C HIS A 62 -14.16 -13.69 -11.96
N PRO A 63 -13.20 -13.24 -11.14
CA PRO A 63 -13.34 -13.28 -9.68
C PRO A 63 -14.63 -12.59 -9.22
N ALA A 64 -15.31 -13.22 -8.25
CA ALA A 64 -16.55 -12.71 -7.69
C ALA A 64 -16.42 -11.27 -7.15
N ASP A 65 -17.51 -10.50 -7.21
CA ASP A 65 -17.55 -9.10 -6.77
C ASP A 65 -17.09 -8.93 -5.32
N GLU A 66 -17.45 -9.86 -4.43
CA GLU A 66 -17.04 -9.90 -3.02
C GLU A 66 -15.54 -10.11 -2.79
N HIS A 67 -14.81 -10.63 -3.79
CA HIS A 67 -13.36 -10.79 -3.75
C HIS A 67 -12.60 -9.58 -4.32
N ARG A 68 -13.32 -8.58 -4.82
CA ARG A 68 -12.74 -7.39 -5.45
C ARG A 68 -13.06 -6.16 -4.62
N MET A 69 -12.08 -5.27 -4.54
CA MET A 69 -12.32 -3.94 -3.98
C MET A 69 -13.29 -3.17 -4.90
N PRO A 70 -14.32 -2.50 -4.36
CA PRO A 70 -15.16 -1.58 -5.12
C PRO A 70 -14.31 -0.54 -5.85
N PHE A 71 -14.74 -0.11 -7.05
CA PHE A 71 -13.92 0.77 -7.88
C PHE A 71 -13.54 2.07 -7.17
N ASP A 72 -14.47 2.74 -6.51
CA ASP A 72 -14.22 4.01 -5.82
C ASP A 72 -13.21 3.85 -4.68
N GLU A 73 -13.25 2.72 -3.98
CA GLU A 73 -12.29 2.38 -2.92
C GLU A 73 -10.92 2.07 -3.51
N LEU A 74 -10.85 1.28 -4.59
CA LEU A 74 -9.60 1.02 -5.32
C LEU A 74 -8.97 2.32 -5.82
N TYR A 75 -9.79 3.21 -6.36
CA TYR A 75 -9.37 4.49 -6.89
C TYR A 75 -8.77 5.39 -5.80
N ALA A 76 -9.38 5.40 -4.62
CA ALA A 76 -8.86 6.11 -3.46
C ALA A 76 -7.57 5.49 -2.93
N GLU A 77 -7.52 4.16 -2.80
CA GLU A 77 -6.39 3.42 -2.21
C GLU A 77 -5.11 3.56 -3.05
N VAL A 78 -5.22 3.58 -4.38
CA VAL A 78 -4.05 3.81 -5.25
C VAL A 78 -3.61 5.29 -5.31
N GLY A 79 -4.32 6.18 -4.61
CA GLY A 79 -3.87 7.56 -4.38
C GLY A 79 -4.25 8.59 -5.44
N PHE A 80 -5.20 8.29 -6.34
CA PHE A 80 -5.66 9.26 -7.35
C PHE A 80 -6.15 10.58 -6.75
N PRO A 81 -6.94 10.61 -5.65
CA PRO A 81 -7.38 11.89 -5.07
C PRO A 81 -6.21 12.78 -4.63
N ALA A 82 -5.18 12.20 -4.02
CA ALA A 82 -3.98 12.92 -3.61
C ALA A 82 -3.17 13.41 -4.82
N HIS A 83 -3.14 12.63 -5.90
CA HIS A 83 -2.49 13.01 -7.15
C HIS A 83 -3.17 14.24 -7.79
N TYR A 84 -4.50 14.28 -7.90
CA TYR A 84 -5.19 15.44 -8.47
C TYR A 84 -5.08 16.69 -7.62
N ALA A 85 -5.19 16.58 -6.30
CA ALA A 85 -4.92 17.69 -5.40
C ALA A 85 -3.47 18.19 -5.50
N TRP A 86 -2.53 17.33 -5.94
CA TRP A 86 -1.18 17.77 -6.29
C TRP A 86 -1.16 18.53 -7.61
N GLU A 87 -1.82 18.04 -8.67
CA GLU A 87 -1.90 18.71 -9.98
C GLU A 87 -2.51 20.12 -9.89
N GLU A 88 -3.63 20.28 -9.18
CA GLU A 88 -4.33 21.57 -9.02
C GLU A 88 -3.41 22.67 -8.48
N ARG A 89 -2.49 22.34 -7.56
CA ARG A 89 -1.52 23.32 -7.00
C ARG A 89 -0.55 23.87 -8.06
N PHE A 90 -0.32 23.14 -9.14
CA PHE A 90 0.58 23.55 -10.21
C PHE A 90 -0.17 24.17 -11.40
N GLU A 91 -1.48 23.94 -11.52
CA GLU A 91 -2.33 24.61 -12.50
C GLU A 91 -2.57 26.09 -12.14
N GLU A 92 -2.48 26.48 -10.87
CA GLU A 92 -2.63 27.87 -10.38
C GLU A 92 -1.43 28.81 -10.65
N GLY A 93 -0.45 28.42 -11.47
CA GLY A 93 0.40 29.39 -12.18
C GLY A 93 1.84 29.59 -11.72
N THR A 94 2.48 28.60 -11.09
CA THR A 94 3.96 28.57 -10.98
C THR A 94 4.51 27.31 -11.63
N ASN A 95 4.84 27.41 -12.92
CA ASN A 95 5.45 26.34 -13.69
C ASN A 95 6.99 26.48 -13.64
N PRO A 96 7.75 25.77 -12.80
CA PRO A 96 9.10 25.43 -13.19
C PRO A 96 8.98 24.34 -14.26
N VAL A 97 9.29 24.72 -15.50
CA VAL A 97 9.44 23.77 -16.61
C VAL A 97 10.38 22.64 -16.12
N PRO A 98 9.94 21.37 -16.05
CA PRO A 98 10.85 20.29 -15.72
C PRO A 98 11.99 20.28 -16.76
N PRO A 99 13.25 20.07 -16.35
CA PRO A 99 14.36 20.01 -17.29
C PRO A 99 14.01 18.98 -18.37
N ASN A 100 14.08 19.44 -19.62
CA ASN A 100 13.71 18.70 -20.80
C ASN A 100 14.38 17.31 -20.80
N ILE A 101 13.62 16.27 -20.45
CA ILE A 101 14.00 14.89 -20.73
C ILE A 101 13.52 14.62 -22.15
N ASP A 102 14.40 14.93 -23.12
CA ASP A 102 14.18 14.64 -24.52
C ASP A 102 13.68 13.19 -24.70
N GLY A 103 12.45 13.01 -25.21
CA GLY A 103 12.06 11.75 -25.87
C GLY A 103 10.80 11.02 -25.45
N LEU A 104 9.94 11.53 -24.56
CA LEU A 104 8.63 10.90 -24.29
C LEU A 104 7.48 11.65 -24.97
N PRO A 105 6.89 11.09 -26.06
CA PRO A 105 5.71 11.67 -26.67
C PRO A 105 4.49 11.33 -25.82
N GLY A 106 3.75 12.32 -25.31
CA GLY A 106 2.38 12.03 -24.85
C GLY A 106 1.71 13.01 -23.91
N TYR A 107 2.42 13.82 -23.13
CA TYR A 107 1.75 14.73 -22.19
C TYR A 107 1.55 16.12 -22.78
N GLY A 108 0.64 16.22 -23.74
CA GLY A 108 0.07 17.48 -24.21
C GLY A 108 -1.41 17.55 -23.84
N ARG A 109 -1.75 18.15 -22.71
CA ARG A 109 -3.14 18.58 -22.45
C ARG A 109 -3.40 19.76 -23.40
N LYS A 110 -4.28 19.59 -24.40
CA LYS A 110 -4.73 20.73 -25.23
C LYS A 110 -5.39 21.75 -24.30
N ARG A 111 -4.87 22.97 -24.29
CA ARG A 111 -5.47 24.09 -23.56
C ARG A 111 -6.83 24.40 -24.20
N LYS A 112 -7.85 24.58 -23.37
CA LYS A 112 -9.24 24.86 -23.75
C LYS A 112 -9.44 26.27 -24.37
N SER A 113 -8.37 26.97 -24.73
CA SER A 113 -8.39 28.36 -25.22
C SER A 113 -8.32 28.51 -26.74
N ASP A 114 -8.26 27.40 -27.49
CA ASP A 114 -8.06 27.44 -28.95
C ASP A 114 -9.36 27.15 -29.73
N GLU A 115 -10.53 27.25 -29.08
CA GLU A 115 -11.84 27.27 -29.74
C GLU A 115 -12.46 28.67 -29.58
N GLU A 116 -12.01 29.60 -30.43
CA GLU A 116 -12.78 30.74 -30.94
C GLU A 116 -12.21 31.21 -32.29
#